data_AF-A0A4Q5YN03-F1
#
_entry.id   AF-A0A4Q5YN03-F1
#
_cell.length_a   1.000
_cell.length_b   1.000
_cell.length_c   1.000
_cell.angle_alpha   90.00
_cell.angle_beta   90.00
_cell.angle_gamma   90.00
#
_symmetry.space_group_name_H-M   'P 1'
#
loop_
_entity.id
_entity.type
_entity.pdbx_description
1 polymer ?
#
loop_
_entity_poly.entity_id
_entity_poly.type
_entity_poly.pdbx_seq_one_letter_code
_entity_poly.pdbx_strand_id
1 'polypeptide(L)'
;MGQKTNPIGARLGIIRGWDSNWYAHKKDYATKLIEDDKIRNYLNARINKGGIAKIVIERTLNKLIVTIHTSKPGIIIGKGGGEVDRIKEELKKLCGKEDVQINILEIRRPELDANIVADTIARQLENRINYKRAIKMSIASALRMGAEGIKVKVGGRLGGAEIARSEEIKQGRTPLHTLRMDIDYANVFALTVYGKIGIKVWICKGEVLGKRDLNPNVIAGSKNEGPDRPQGGFDRRDDRGGRGGDRGGRGGDNRGGGRGGDNRGGGRR
;
A
#
# COMPACT_ATOMS: atom_id res chain seq x y z
N MET A 1 -5.18 28.06 -7.81
CA MET A 1 -5.49 27.30 -9.04
C MET A 1 -5.06 25.83 -8.90
N GLY A 2 -6.01 24.92 -9.14
CA GLY A 2 -5.89 23.46 -8.93
C GLY A 2 -5.69 22.68 -10.23
N GLN A 3 -4.65 22.99 -11.00
CA GLN A 3 -4.38 22.38 -12.33
C GLN A 3 -3.73 20.98 -12.26
N LYS A 4 -3.64 20.35 -11.08
CA LYS A 4 -2.95 19.06 -10.90
C LYS A 4 -3.96 17.94 -10.65
N THR A 5 -3.89 16.89 -11.47
CA THR A 5 -4.71 15.68 -11.33
C THR A 5 -4.35 14.90 -10.06
N ASN A 6 -5.33 14.21 -9.47
CA ASN A 6 -5.09 13.33 -8.34
C ASN A 6 -4.16 12.16 -8.76
N PRO A 7 -3.00 11.97 -8.10
CA PRO A 7 -2.05 10.91 -8.45
C PRO A 7 -2.64 9.50 -8.34
N ILE A 8 -3.55 9.28 -7.39
CA ILE A 8 -4.25 8.00 -7.21
C ILE A 8 -5.20 7.78 -8.38
N GLY A 9 -6.05 8.76 -8.68
CA GLY A 9 -7.03 8.69 -9.76
C GLY A 9 -6.39 8.43 -11.12
N ALA A 10 -5.26 9.10 -11.41
CA ALA A 10 -4.51 8.90 -12.65
C ALA A 10 -3.90 7.49 -12.80
N ARG A 11 -3.83 6.71 -11.72
CA ARG A 11 -3.20 5.38 -11.66
C ARG A 11 -4.20 4.23 -11.46
N LEU A 12 -5.49 4.55 -11.33
CA LEU A 12 -6.55 3.55 -11.20
C LEU A 12 -6.61 2.66 -12.45
N GLY A 13 -6.66 1.35 -12.24
CA GLY A 13 -6.69 0.35 -13.31
C GLY A 13 -5.35 0.09 -14.02
N ILE A 14 -4.29 0.83 -13.67
CA ILE A 14 -2.93 0.61 -14.21
C ILE A 14 -2.06 -0.06 -13.15
N ILE A 15 -1.81 0.64 -12.05
CA ILE A 15 -0.98 0.15 -10.94
C ILE A 15 -1.70 0.17 -9.59
N ARG A 16 -2.89 0.78 -9.52
CA ARG A 16 -3.69 0.88 -8.29
C ARG A 16 -5.11 0.36 -8.53
N GLY A 17 -5.57 -0.50 -7.62
CA GLY A 17 -6.94 -0.99 -7.60
C GLY A 17 -7.93 -0.06 -6.91
N TRP A 18 -9.16 -0.54 -6.77
CA TRP A 18 -10.25 0.15 -6.09
C TRP A 18 -10.30 -0.14 -4.60
N ASP A 19 -10.82 0.81 -3.84
CA ASP A 19 -10.99 0.69 -2.39
C ASP A 19 -12.40 0.17 -2.03
N SER A 20 -13.37 0.26 -2.95
CA SER A 20 -14.63 -0.48 -2.91
C SER A 20 -14.62 -1.46 -4.07
N ASN A 21 -14.67 -2.77 -3.78
CA ASN A 21 -14.68 -3.82 -4.79
C ASN A 21 -16.01 -4.59 -4.72
N TRP A 22 -16.99 -4.14 -5.50
CA TRP A 22 -18.28 -4.79 -5.62
C TRP A 22 -19.02 -4.35 -6.88
N TYR A 23 -20.03 -5.13 -7.27
CA TYR A 23 -20.92 -4.83 -8.38
C TYR A 23 -22.36 -4.68 -7.89
N ALA A 24 -23.13 -3.79 -8.52
CA ALA A 24 -24.57 -3.66 -8.29
C ALA A 24 -25.28 -3.20 -9.56
N HIS A 25 -26.56 -3.57 -9.69
CA HIS A 25 -27.41 -3.05 -10.73
C HIS A 25 -27.66 -1.54 -10.54
N LYS A 26 -27.98 -0.84 -11.64
CA LYS A 26 -28.18 0.61 -11.69
C LYS A 26 -29.14 1.14 -10.61
N LYS A 27 -30.19 0.38 -10.27
CA LYS A 27 -31.19 0.75 -9.26
C LYS A 27 -30.63 0.78 -7.84
N ASP A 28 -29.72 -0.15 -7.51
CA ASP A 28 -29.21 -0.34 -6.14
C ASP A 28 -27.85 0.31 -5.92
N TYR A 29 -27.20 0.80 -6.98
CA TYR A 29 -25.85 1.34 -6.90
C TYR A 29 -25.78 2.57 -5.98
N ALA A 30 -26.73 3.50 -6.13
CA ALA A 30 -26.74 4.75 -5.37
C ALA A 30 -26.91 4.52 -3.86
N THR A 31 -27.83 3.62 -3.47
CA THR A 31 -28.07 3.30 -2.06
C THR A 31 -26.85 2.63 -1.43
N LYS A 32 -26.25 1.64 -2.11
CA LYS A 32 -25.03 0.97 -1.65
C LYS A 32 -23.83 1.91 -1.54
N LEU A 33 -23.71 2.88 -2.46
CA LEU A 33 -22.64 3.89 -2.42
C LEU A 33 -22.79 4.82 -1.20
N ILE A 34 -24.01 5.27 -0.89
CA ILE A 34 -24.28 6.10 0.28
C ILE A 34 -23.99 5.33 1.57
N GLU A 35 -24.34 4.05 1.63
CA GLU A 35 -23.98 3.19 2.75
C GLU A 35 -22.45 3.08 2.92
N ASP A 36 -21.71 2.85 1.84
CA ASP A 36 -20.24 2.79 1.86
C ASP A 36 -19.61 4.07 2.41
N ASP A 37 -20.11 5.24 2.02
CA ASP A 37 -19.64 6.53 2.53
C ASP A 37 -19.93 6.69 4.04
N LYS A 38 -21.14 6.32 4.47
CA LYS A 38 -21.50 6.31 5.90
C LYS A 38 -20.59 5.41 6.71
N ILE A 39 -20.28 4.20 6.22
CA ILE A 39 -19.35 3.27 6.88
C ILE A 39 -17.97 3.91 7.04
N ARG A 40 -17.43 4.52 5.99
CA ARG A 40 -16.11 5.18 6.04
C ARG A 40 -16.08 6.34 7.02
N ASN A 41 -17.07 7.22 6.96
CA ASN A 41 -17.17 8.38 7.86
C ASN A 41 -17.31 7.94 9.31
N TYR A 42 -18.13 6.92 9.57
CA TYR A 42 -18.31 6.35 10.89
C TYR A 42 -17.02 5.74 11.45
N LEU A 43 -16.33 4.89 10.68
CA LEU A 43 -15.09 4.24 11.12
C LEU A 43 -13.96 5.24 11.37
N ASN A 44 -13.82 6.27 10.52
CA ASN A 44 -12.83 7.33 10.71
C ASN A 44 -13.11 8.16 11.99
N ALA A 45 -14.38 8.42 12.31
CA ALA A 45 -14.75 9.14 13.52
C ALA A 45 -14.58 8.29 14.78
N ARG A 46 -15.02 7.02 14.74
CA ARG A 46 -14.96 6.09 15.87
C ARG A 46 -13.52 5.71 16.23
N ILE A 47 -12.70 5.41 15.22
CA ILE A 47 -11.35 4.87 15.39
C ILE A 47 -10.29 5.98 15.16
N ASN A 48 -10.49 7.15 15.76
CA ASN A 48 -9.58 8.29 15.58
C ASN A 48 -8.14 7.93 15.99
N LYS A 49 -7.93 7.18 17.08
CA LYS A 49 -6.57 6.83 17.57
C LYS A 49 -5.94 5.61 16.87
N GLY A 50 -6.65 4.93 15.98
CA GLY A 50 -6.19 3.67 15.40
C GLY A 50 -5.17 3.82 14.29
N GLY A 51 -4.98 5.00 13.70
CA GLY A 51 -4.05 5.19 12.58
C GLY A 51 -4.46 4.36 11.36
N ILE A 52 -5.71 4.54 10.92
CA ILE A 52 -6.28 3.90 9.74
C ILE A 52 -5.61 4.49 8.49
N ALA A 53 -5.01 3.65 7.67
CA ALA A 53 -4.49 4.04 6.37
C ALA A 53 -5.58 3.98 5.30
N LYS A 54 -6.28 2.85 5.25
CA LYS A 54 -7.19 2.49 4.17
C LYS A 54 -8.34 1.62 4.69
N ILE A 55 -9.53 1.84 4.15
CA ILE A 55 -10.70 1.00 4.39
C ILE A 55 -11.14 0.42 3.06
N VAL A 56 -11.01 -0.90 2.92
CA VAL A 56 -11.46 -1.65 1.76
C VAL A 56 -12.83 -2.24 2.05
N ILE A 57 -13.78 -2.01 1.15
CA ILE A 57 -15.14 -2.52 1.28
C ILE A 57 -15.41 -3.48 0.14
N GLU A 58 -15.75 -4.71 0.48
CA GLU A 58 -16.17 -5.73 -0.48
C GLU A 58 -17.61 -6.14 -0.16
N ARG A 59 -18.45 -6.18 -1.20
CA ARG A 59 -19.84 -6.64 -1.07
C ARG A 59 -20.03 -7.87 -1.94
N THR A 60 -20.40 -8.96 -1.28
CA THR A 60 -20.92 -10.16 -1.93
C THR A 60 -22.45 -10.14 -1.85
N LEU A 61 -23.13 -11.19 -2.33
CA LEU A 61 -24.59 -11.26 -2.34
C LEU A 61 -25.21 -11.00 -0.96
N ASN A 62 -24.68 -11.64 0.09
CA ASN A 62 -25.26 -11.57 1.44
C ASN A 62 -24.28 -11.03 2.51
N LYS A 63 -23.00 -10.85 2.19
CA LYS A 63 -21.99 -10.44 3.18
C LYS A 63 -21.32 -9.13 2.81
N LEU A 64 -21.21 -8.25 3.80
CA LEU A 64 -20.40 -7.04 3.75
C LEU A 64 -19.06 -7.33 4.44
N ILE A 65 -17.97 -7.31 3.69
CA ILE A 65 -16.62 -7.52 4.22
C ILE A 65 -15.94 -6.16 4.26
N VAL A 66 -15.56 -5.71 5.45
CA VAL A 66 -14.83 -4.46 5.66
C VAL A 66 -13.42 -4.81 6.13
N THR A 67 -12.44 -4.56 5.27
CA THR A 67 -11.03 -4.77 5.58
C THR A 67 -10.38 -3.43 5.96
N ILE A 68 -9.97 -3.30 7.21
CA ILE A 68 -9.34 -2.10 7.75
C ILE A 68 -7.83 -2.30 7.76
N HIS A 69 -7.10 -1.47 7.02
CA HIS A 69 -5.65 -1.43 7.06
C HIS A 69 -5.21 -0.40 8.10
N THR A 70 -4.44 -0.84 9.08
CA THR A 70 -4.07 -0.02 10.24
C THR A 70 -2.61 -0.21 10.63
N SER A 71 -2.01 0.82 11.21
CA SER A 71 -0.71 0.73 11.88
C SER A 71 -0.78 0.14 13.29
N LYS A 72 -1.95 0.20 13.93
CA LYS A 72 -2.14 -0.18 15.33
C LYS A 72 -3.34 -1.12 15.46
N PRO A 73 -3.22 -2.39 15.04
CA PRO A 73 -4.32 -3.35 15.09
C PRO A 73 -4.85 -3.56 16.53
N GLY A 74 -3.98 -3.53 17.54
CA GLY A 74 -4.37 -3.74 18.93
C GLY A 74 -5.41 -2.75 19.47
N ILE A 75 -5.42 -1.50 18.99
CA ILE A 75 -6.42 -0.50 19.39
C ILE A 75 -7.80 -0.84 18.82
N ILE A 76 -7.84 -1.40 17.61
CA ILE A 76 -9.08 -1.79 16.93
C ILE A 76 -9.62 -3.11 17.49
N ILE A 77 -8.74 -4.06 17.77
CA ILE A 77 -9.09 -5.36 18.38
C ILE A 77 -9.66 -5.17 19.80
N GLY A 78 -9.01 -4.29 20.58
CA GLY A 78 -9.34 -4.09 21.99
C GLY A 78 -8.93 -5.28 22.87
N LYS A 79 -9.34 -5.25 24.15
CA LYS A 79 -9.05 -6.33 25.09
C LYS A 79 -9.95 -7.52 24.79
N GLY A 80 -9.36 -8.65 24.36
CA GLY A 80 -10.09 -9.89 24.08
C GLY A 80 -11.04 -9.85 22.88
N GLY A 81 -10.85 -8.90 21.94
CA GLY A 81 -11.71 -8.77 20.75
C GLY A 81 -12.99 -7.97 20.94
N GLY A 82 -13.32 -7.56 22.18
CA GLY A 82 -14.60 -6.94 22.48
C GLY A 82 -14.88 -5.60 21.78
N GLU A 83 -13.86 -4.85 21.35
CA GLU A 83 -14.10 -3.60 20.60
C GLU A 83 -14.50 -3.87 19.14
N VAL A 84 -13.95 -4.94 18.52
CA VAL A 84 -14.32 -5.34 17.15
C VAL A 84 -15.77 -5.82 17.10
N ASP A 85 -16.19 -6.56 18.12
CA ASP A 85 -17.57 -7.03 18.21
C ASP A 85 -18.56 -5.86 18.35
N ARG A 86 -18.22 -4.84 19.14
CA ARG A 86 -19.02 -3.60 19.23
C ARG A 86 -19.09 -2.87 17.90
N ILE A 87 -17.95 -2.66 17.22
CA ILE A 87 -17.91 -2.00 15.92
C ILE A 87 -18.75 -2.80 14.91
N LYS A 88 -18.69 -4.14 14.96
CA LYS A 88 -19.50 -5.02 14.11
C LYS A 88 -20.99 -4.84 14.39
N GLU A 89 -21.42 -4.80 15.65
CA GLU A 89 -22.83 -4.52 16.01
C GLU A 89 -23.29 -3.13 15.58
N GLU A 90 -22.46 -2.11 15.76
CA GLU A 90 -22.74 -0.74 15.34
C GLU A 90 -22.86 -0.64 13.81
N LEU A 91 -21.99 -1.31 13.06
CA LEU A 91 -22.06 -1.39 11.60
C LEU A 91 -23.30 -2.14 11.12
N LYS A 92 -23.73 -3.20 11.81
CA LYS A 92 -24.98 -3.92 11.51
C LYS A 92 -26.18 -2.98 11.63
N LYS A 93 -26.25 -2.19 12.72
CA LYS A 93 -27.32 -1.19 12.94
C LYS A 93 -27.32 -0.10 11.88
N LEU A 94 -26.14 0.38 11.47
CA LEU A 94 -26.02 1.41 10.44
C LEU A 94 -26.40 0.95 9.03
N CYS A 95 -26.10 -0.31 8.69
CA CYS A 95 -26.33 -0.83 7.34
C CYS A 95 -27.68 -1.56 7.20
N GLY A 96 -28.35 -1.92 8.29
CA GLY A 96 -29.53 -2.78 8.25
C GLY A 96 -29.25 -4.18 7.68
N LYS A 97 -27.98 -4.62 7.70
CA LYS A 97 -27.53 -5.93 7.20
C LYS A 97 -27.03 -6.77 8.35
N GLU A 98 -27.44 -8.03 8.36
CA GLU A 98 -27.16 -8.95 9.47
C GLU A 98 -25.73 -9.52 9.41
N ASP A 99 -25.15 -9.65 8.21
CA ASP A 99 -23.85 -10.29 7.98
C ASP A 99 -22.76 -9.28 7.59
N VAL A 100 -22.16 -8.67 8.60
CA VAL A 100 -20.94 -7.83 8.49
C VAL A 100 -19.74 -8.60 9.02
N GLN A 101 -18.69 -8.72 8.21
CA GLN A 101 -17.39 -9.27 8.58
C GLN A 101 -16.35 -8.15 8.59
N ILE A 102 -15.56 -8.07 9.66
CA ILE A 102 -14.47 -7.11 9.79
C ILE A 102 -13.16 -7.88 9.72
N ASN A 103 -12.30 -7.51 8.78
CA ASN A 103 -10.92 -7.99 8.68
C ASN A 103 -9.98 -6.86 9.07
N ILE A 104 -8.98 -7.15 9.89
CA ILE A 104 -7.98 -6.15 10.30
C ILE A 104 -6.64 -6.58 9.72
N LEU A 105 -6.08 -5.73 8.87
CA LEU A 105 -4.77 -5.94 8.26
C LEU A 105 -3.76 -4.96 8.84
N GLU A 106 -2.65 -5.50 9.32
CA GLU A 106 -1.55 -4.71 9.85
C GLU A 106 -0.65 -4.17 8.72
N ILE A 107 -0.33 -2.88 8.79
CA ILE A 107 0.68 -2.26 7.95
C ILE A 107 2.03 -2.37 8.63
N ARG A 108 2.91 -3.18 8.05
CA ARG A 108 4.27 -3.42 8.57
C ARG A 108 5.16 -2.17 8.61
N ARG A 109 4.94 -1.21 7.72
CA ARG A 109 5.76 0.01 7.56
C ARG A 109 4.86 1.25 7.43
N PRO A 110 4.40 1.83 8.55
CA PRO A 110 3.47 2.95 8.53
C PRO A 110 4.07 4.24 7.95
N GLU A 111 5.40 4.41 7.99
CA GLU A 111 6.09 5.59 7.47
C GLU A 111 6.07 5.69 5.94
N LEU A 112 5.76 4.59 5.26
CA LEU A 112 5.59 4.56 3.80
C LEU A 112 4.16 4.84 3.36
N ASP A 113 3.19 4.89 4.29
CA ASP A 113 1.79 5.16 3.99
C ASP A 113 1.51 6.67 4.04
N ALA A 114 0.98 7.22 2.96
CA ALA A 114 0.80 8.66 2.86
C ALA A 114 -0.24 9.19 3.86
N ASN A 115 -1.27 8.40 4.17
CA ASN A 115 -2.36 8.82 5.05
C ASN A 115 -1.92 8.85 6.51
N ILE A 116 -1.20 7.81 6.96
CA ILE A 116 -0.66 7.76 8.32
C ILE A 116 0.38 8.86 8.55
N VAL A 117 1.24 9.13 7.56
CA VAL A 117 2.22 10.23 7.64
C VAL A 117 1.50 11.57 7.70
N ALA A 118 0.46 11.79 6.90
CA ALA A 118 -0.32 13.02 6.91
C ALA A 118 -1.06 13.23 8.26
N ASP A 119 -1.68 12.18 8.81
CA ASP A 119 -2.34 12.23 10.13
C ASP A 119 -1.34 12.53 11.26
N THR A 120 -0.15 11.94 11.19
CA THR A 120 0.91 12.20 12.17
C THR A 120 1.35 13.67 12.13
N ILE A 121 1.52 14.26 10.94
CA ILE A 121 1.82 15.69 10.81
C ILE A 121 0.64 16.53 11.32
N ALA A 122 -0.60 16.15 11.01
CA ALA A 122 -1.79 16.86 11.47
C ALA A 122 -1.83 16.96 12.99
N ARG A 123 -1.67 15.83 13.70
CA ARG A 123 -1.62 15.78 15.16
C ARG A 123 -0.49 16.62 15.75
N GLN A 124 0.68 16.64 15.10
CA GLN A 124 1.79 17.47 15.55
C GLN A 124 1.48 18.96 15.44
N LEU A 125 0.81 19.38 14.36
CA LEU A 125 0.37 20.76 14.18
C LEU A 125 -0.73 21.16 15.17
N GLU A 126 -1.66 20.26 15.46
CA GLU A 126 -2.70 20.47 16.49
C GLU A 126 -2.08 20.62 17.88
N ASN A 127 -1.03 19.86 18.17
CA ASN A 127 -0.23 19.98 19.39
C ASN A 127 0.73 21.19 19.40
N ARG A 128 0.60 22.14 18.45
CA ARG A 128 1.38 23.38 18.35
C ARG A 128 2.89 23.16 18.15
N ILE A 129 3.29 22.04 17.55
CA ILE A 129 4.67 21.83 17.14
C ILE A 129 4.94 22.65 15.88
N ASN A 130 6.17 23.18 15.74
CA ASN A 130 6.57 23.90 14.54
C ASN A 130 6.41 23.03 13.28
N TYR A 131 5.63 23.51 12.31
CA TYR A 131 5.32 22.79 11.07
C TYR A 131 6.57 22.40 10.28
N LYS A 132 7.61 23.24 10.24
CA LYS A 132 8.87 22.88 9.55
C LYS A 132 9.56 21.68 10.18
N ARG A 133 9.53 21.60 11.52
CA ARG A 133 10.11 20.49 12.27
C ARG A 133 9.31 19.20 12.03
N ALA A 134 7.98 19.30 12.12
CA ALA A 134 7.08 18.16 11.86
C ALA A 134 7.30 17.56 10.47
N ILE A 135 7.33 18.42 9.42
CA ILE A 135 7.54 17.98 8.04
C ILE A 135 8.93 17.33 7.86
N LYS A 136 10.00 17.99 8.31
CA LYS A 136 11.37 17.45 8.16
C LYS A 136 11.54 16.12 8.87
N MET A 137 10.93 15.97 10.05
CA MET A 137 10.98 14.71 10.81
C MET A 137 10.24 13.58 10.08
N SER A 138 9.03 13.85 9.57
CA SER A 138 8.27 12.86 8.78
C SER A 138 8.99 12.48 7.49
N ILE A 139 9.60 13.45 6.79
CA ILE A 139 10.37 13.20 5.57
C ILE A 139 11.58 12.30 5.87
N ALA A 140 12.35 12.61 6.92
CA ALA A 140 13.50 11.81 7.32
C ALA A 140 13.09 10.38 7.70
N SER A 141 11.94 10.21 8.37
CA SER A 141 11.41 8.89 8.73
C SER A 141 11.02 8.06 7.50
N ALA A 142 10.31 8.67 6.55
CA ALA A 142 9.89 7.97 5.32
C ALA A 142 11.09 7.54 4.46
N LEU A 143 12.09 8.41 4.32
CA LEU A 143 13.31 8.09 3.56
C LEU A 143 14.13 6.99 4.24
N ARG A 144 14.24 7.01 5.57
CA ARG A 144 14.92 5.94 6.33
C ARG A 144 14.27 4.58 6.11
N MET A 145 12.95 4.55 5.98
CA MET A 145 12.17 3.32 5.73
C MET A 145 12.17 2.86 4.26
N GLY A 146 12.91 3.55 3.39
CA GLY A 146 13.14 3.15 2.00
C GLY A 146 12.22 3.80 0.97
N ALA A 147 11.57 4.93 1.28
CA ALA A 147 10.88 5.70 0.25
C ALA A 147 11.90 6.31 -0.74
N GLU A 148 11.67 6.19 -2.05
CA GLU A 148 12.52 6.84 -3.06
C GLU A 148 12.39 8.36 -3.05
N GLY A 149 11.24 8.85 -2.59
CA GLY A 149 11.04 10.27 -2.37
C GLY A 149 9.71 10.58 -1.72
N ILE A 150 9.68 11.73 -1.09
CA ILE A 150 8.51 12.25 -0.39
C ILE A 150 8.39 13.74 -0.67
N LYS A 151 7.16 14.19 -0.85
CA LYS A 151 6.82 15.60 -0.99
C LYS A 151 5.69 15.89 -0.02
N VAL A 152 5.83 16.94 0.76
CA VAL A 152 4.81 17.40 1.70
C VAL A 152 4.52 18.86 1.40
N LYS A 153 3.24 19.17 1.17
CA LYS A 153 2.76 20.54 1.01
C LYS A 153 1.78 20.86 2.12
N VAL A 154 2.04 21.93 2.85
CA VAL A 154 1.16 22.41 3.92
C VAL A 154 0.66 23.80 3.52
N GLY A 155 -0.65 24.03 3.65
CA GLY A 155 -1.28 25.29 3.28
C GLY A 155 -2.27 25.76 4.34
N GLY A 156 -2.22 27.05 4.68
CA GLY A 156 -3.12 27.66 5.67
C GLY A 156 -2.43 28.77 6.45
N ARG A 157 -2.95 29.11 7.63
CA ARG A 157 -2.37 30.09 8.56
C ARG A 157 -1.21 29.49 9.34
N LEU A 158 -0.10 29.24 8.64
CA LEU A 158 1.06 28.53 9.18
C LEU A 158 1.68 29.31 10.35
N GLY A 159 1.77 28.66 11.51
CA GLY A 159 2.31 29.26 12.73
C GLY A 159 1.45 30.37 13.34
N GLY A 160 0.16 30.47 12.98
CA GLY A 160 -0.74 31.50 13.50
C GLY A 160 -0.65 32.85 12.76
N ALA A 161 0.06 32.90 11.63
CA ALA A 161 0.11 34.10 10.79
C ALA A 161 -1.29 34.55 10.34
N GLU A 162 -1.48 35.85 10.18
CA GLU A 162 -2.74 36.43 9.69
C GLU A 162 -3.03 36.03 8.24
N ILE A 163 -2.01 36.10 7.38
CA ILE A 163 -2.11 35.74 5.96
C ILE A 163 -1.78 34.26 5.76
N ALA A 164 -2.66 33.54 5.07
CA ALA A 164 -2.43 32.15 4.72
C ALA A 164 -1.29 32.00 3.70
N ARG A 165 -0.41 31.02 3.93
CA ARG A 165 0.71 30.67 3.05
C ARG A 165 0.70 29.19 2.73
N SER A 166 1.38 28.83 1.65
CA SER A 166 1.61 27.43 1.29
C SER A 166 3.12 27.19 1.20
N GLU A 167 3.62 26.23 1.97
CA GLU A 167 5.01 25.78 1.88
C GLU A 167 5.04 24.33 1.38
N GLU A 168 5.99 24.05 0.49
CA GLU A 168 6.24 22.72 -0.06
C GLU A 168 7.68 22.33 0.23
N ILE A 169 7.87 21.17 0.85
CA ILE A 169 9.19 20.57 1.09
C ILE A 169 9.19 19.20 0.39
N LYS A 170 10.18 19.01 -0.49
CA LYS A 170 10.36 17.77 -1.26
C LYS A 170 11.78 17.26 -1.06
N GLN A 171 11.91 15.95 -0.89
CA GLN A 171 13.19 15.26 -0.86
C GLN A 171 13.08 13.95 -1.63
N GLY A 172 14.10 13.63 -2.43
CA GLY A 172 14.11 12.44 -3.30
C GLY A 172 13.25 12.58 -4.57
N ARG A 173 12.96 11.44 -5.21
CA ARG A 173 12.26 11.37 -6.50
C ARG A 173 10.75 11.23 -6.30
N THR A 174 9.97 12.12 -6.94
CA THR A 174 8.49 12.06 -6.95
C THR A 174 7.92 12.39 -8.33
N PRO A 175 8.16 11.54 -9.36
CA PRO A 175 7.73 11.79 -10.74
C PRO A 175 6.23 11.58 -10.92
N LEU A 176 5.43 12.66 -10.87
CA LEU A 176 3.97 12.57 -10.96
C LEU A 176 3.44 12.12 -12.33
N HIS A 177 4.17 12.44 -13.41
CA HIS A 177 3.77 12.14 -14.79
C HIS A 177 3.97 10.67 -15.19
N THR A 178 4.85 9.97 -14.48
CA THR A 178 5.17 8.58 -14.80
C THR A 178 4.14 7.65 -14.15
N LEU A 179 3.24 7.08 -14.95
CA LEU A 179 2.12 6.26 -14.47
C LEU A 179 2.55 4.95 -13.80
N ARG A 180 3.69 4.38 -14.20
CA ARG A 180 4.27 3.16 -13.61
C ARG A 180 4.88 3.35 -12.21
N MET A 181 5.06 4.59 -11.76
CA MET A 181 5.62 4.88 -10.44
C MET A 181 4.53 4.77 -9.38
N ASP A 182 4.76 3.95 -8.35
CA ASP A 182 3.86 3.80 -7.21
C ASP A 182 3.94 5.04 -6.31
N ILE A 183 2.97 5.92 -6.50
CA ILE A 183 2.84 7.16 -5.75
C ILE A 183 1.59 7.08 -4.90
N ASP A 184 1.81 7.07 -3.60
CA ASP A 184 0.76 7.18 -2.61
C ASP A 184 0.49 8.65 -2.30
N TYR A 185 -0.78 9.00 -2.08
CA TYR A 185 -1.21 10.38 -1.87
C TYR A 185 -2.29 10.45 -0.79
N ALA A 186 -2.14 11.40 0.12
CA ALA A 186 -3.15 11.69 1.11
C ALA A 186 -3.36 13.20 1.27
N ASN A 187 -4.58 13.56 1.63
CA ASN A 187 -4.96 14.92 1.97
C ASN A 187 -5.69 14.89 3.31
N VAL A 188 -5.09 15.51 4.32
CA VAL A 188 -5.61 15.55 5.68
C VAL A 188 -5.67 17.00 6.13
N PHE A 189 -6.63 17.31 6.99
CA PHE A 189 -6.78 18.63 7.60
C PHE A 189 -6.40 18.57 9.07
N ALA A 190 -5.63 19.55 9.52
CA ALA A 190 -5.36 19.79 10.94
C ALA A 190 -6.27 20.91 11.45
N LEU A 191 -6.96 20.66 12.56
CA LEU A 191 -7.86 21.61 13.20
C LEU A 191 -7.09 22.39 14.27
N THR A 192 -6.58 23.57 13.91
CA THR A 192 -5.87 24.44 14.84
C THR A 192 -6.76 25.56 15.36
N VAL A 193 -6.37 26.19 16.47
CA VAL A 193 -7.09 27.33 17.08
C VAL A 193 -7.30 28.47 16.07
N TYR A 194 -6.36 28.69 15.16
CA TYR A 194 -6.39 29.79 14.20
C TYR A 194 -7.09 29.45 12.88
N GLY A 195 -7.57 28.20 12.73
CA GLY A 195 -8.29 27.72 11.56
C GLY A 195 -7.81 26.35 11.07
N LYS A 196 -8.22 26.00 9.85
CA LYS A 196 -7.89 24.73 9.19
C LYS A 196 -6.58 24.85 8.42
N ILE A 197 -5.66 23.92 8.66
CA ILE A 197 -4.43 23.77 7.86
C ILE A 197 -4.57 22.51 7.01
N GLY A 198 -4.42 22.65 5.69
CA GLY A 198 -4.43 21.53 4.76
C GLY A 198 -3.04 20.94 4.57
N ILE A 199 -2.93 19.62 4.64
CA ILE A 199 -1.69 18.86 4.50
C ILE A 199 -1.87 17.89 3.36
N LYS A 200 -0.99 17.98 2.37
CA LYS A 200 -0.94 17.08 1.22
C LYS A 200 0.41 16.37 1.21
N VAL A 201 0.37 15.04 1.22
CA VAL A 201 1.57 14.20 1.24
C VAL A 201 1.57 13.33 -0.01
N TRP A 202 2.73 13.27 -0.67
CA TRP A 202 3.02 12.33 -1.75
C TRP A 202 4.22 11.49 -1.35
N ILE A 203 4.10 10.17 -1.40
CA ILE A 203 5.19 9.22 -1.13
C ILE A 203 5.41 8.38 -2.37
N CYS A 204 6.63 8.35 -2.88
CA CYS A 204 7.04 7.47 -3.97
C CYS A 204 7.69 6.23 -3.38
N LYS A 205 7.03 5.07 -3.56
CA LYS A 205 7.50 3.76 -3.07
C LYS A 205 8.44 3.09 -4.07
N GLY A 206 8.41 3.54 -5.33
CA GLY A 206 9.31 3.12 -6.39
C GLY A 206 8.60 2.81 -7.70
N GLU A 207 9.32 2.19 -8.63
CA GLU A 207 8.78 1.76 -9.92
C GLU A 207 8.18 0.36 -9.81
N VAL A 208 6.98 0.17 -10.38
CA VAL A 208 6.37 -1.16 -10.52
C VAL A 208 6.64 -1.68 -11.92
N LEU A 209 7.45 -2.74 -12.01
CA LEU A 209 7.74 -3.43 -13.27
C LEU A 209 6.81 -4.65 -13.40
N GLY A 210 6.07 -4.75 -14.51
CA GLY A 210 5.15 -5.86 -14.79
C GLY A 210 3.67 -5.59 -14.45
N LYS A 211 2.82 -6.62 -14.59
CA LYS A 211 1.40 -6.54 -14.25
C LYS A 211 1.22 -6.74 -12.74
N ARG A 212 0.68 -5.73 -12.05
CA ARG A 212 0.37 -5.80 -10.63
C ARG A 212 -1.02 -6.43 -10.43
N ASP A 213 -1.15 -7.29 -9.44
CA ASP A 213 -2.47 -7.68 -8.96
C ASP A 213 -3.16 -6.45 -8.34
N LEU A 214 -4.33 -6.11 -8.85
CA LEU A 214 -5.09 -4.93 -8.44
C LEU A 214 -5.92 -5.19 -7.18
N ASN A 215 -5.90 -6.41 -6.64
CA ASN A 215 -6.61 -6.73 -5.42
C ASN A 215 -6.04 -5.95 -4.22
N PRO A 216 -6.84 -5.09 -3.56
CA PRO A 216 -6.39 -4.21 -2.48
C PRO A 216 -5.99 -4.95 -1.19
N ASN A 217 -6.40 -6.22 -1.02
CA ASN A 217 -6.13 -7.03 0.17
C ASN A 217 -4.83 -7.84 0.07
N VAL A 218 -4.12 -7.81 -1.06
CA VAL A 218 -2.86 -8.56 -1.21
C VAL A 218 -1.79 -7.90 -0.35
N ILE A 219 -1.33 -8.65 0.65
CA ILE A 219 -0.27 -8.28 1.57
C ILE A 219 0.95 -7.82 0.76
N ALA A 220 1.32 -6.55 0.91
CA ALA A 220 2.61 -6.03 0.47
C ALA A 220 3.72 -6.74 1.27
N GLY A 221 4.11 -7.93 0.82
CA GLY A 221 5.04 -8.79 1.55
C GLY A 221 5.13 -10.24 1.10
N SER A 222 4.37 -10.70 0.09
CA SER A 222 4.76 -11.93 -0.61
C SER A 222 6.02 -11.63 -1.40
N LYS A 223 7.16 -12.12 -0.92
CA LYS A 223 8.41 -12.15 -1.66
C LYS A 223 8.13 -12.81 -3.01
N ASN A 224 8.52 -12.14 -4.09
CA ASN A 224 8.78 -12.79 -5.37
C ASN A 224 9.92 -13.80 -5.17
N GLU A 225 9.59 -15.04 -4.82
CA GLU A 225 10.48 -16.19 -5.01
C GLU A 225 9.64 -17.35 -5.55
N GLY A 226 9.83 -17.62 -6.84
CA GLY A 226 9.24 -18.75 -7.55
C GLY A 226 9.34 -18.52 -9.06
N PRO A 227 10.36 -19.05 -9.75
CA PRO A 227 10.47 -18.89 -11.18
C PRO A 227 9.38 -19.70 -11.89
N ASP A 228 8.86 -19.08 -12.95
CA ASP A 228 7.92 -19.61 -13.94
C ASP A 228 8.09 -21.12 -14.20
N ARG A 229 7.02 -21.89 -13.98
CA ARG A 229 6.81 -23.14 -14.71
C ARG A 229 6.07 -22.78 -16.00
N PRO A 230 6.67 -22.93 -17.19
CA PRO A 230 5.92 -22.81 -18.44
C PRO A 230 4.97 -24.01 -18.54
N GLN A 231 3.69 -23.72 -18.45
CA GLN A 231 2.62 -24.64 -18.85
C GLN A 231 2.52 -24.61 -20.39
N GLY A 232 2.58 -25.76 -21.04
CA GLY A 232 2.08 -25.95 -22.41
C GLY A 232 3.13 -26.14 -23.49
N GLY A 233 3.77 -27.31 -23.52
CA GLY A 233 4.33 -27.87 -24.75
C GLY A 233 3.26 -28.74 -25.42
N PHE A 234 2.70 -28.27 -26.53
CA PHE A 234 1.85 -29.08 -27.40
C PHE A 234 2.68 -30.22 -27.99
N ASP A 235 2.39 -31.47 -27.59
CA ASP A 235 2.87 -32.67 -28.26
C ASP A 235 2.30 -32.71 -29.69
N ARG A 236 3.10 -32.25 -30.65
CA ARG A 236 2.91 -32.60 -32.06
C ARG A 236 3.34 -34.05 -32.24
N ARG A 237 2.35 -34.92 -32.43
CA ARG A 237 2.52 -36.23 -33.06
C ARG A 237 3.12 -36.02 -34.46
N ASP A 238 4.42 -36.23 -34.60
CA ASP A 238 5.02 -36.53 -35.88
C ASP A 238 5.08 -38.06 -36.03
N ASP A 239 4.02 -38.56 -36.65
CA ASP A 239 3.95 -39.86 -37.30
C ASP A 239 4.84 -39.81 -38.56
N ARG A 240 6.07 -40.34 -38.47
CA ARG A 240 6.79 -40.83 -39.66
C ARG A 240 7.72 -41.98 -39.30
N GLY A 241 7.34 -43.15 -39.80
CA GLY A 241 7.99 -44.42 -39.55
C GLY A 241 9.43 -44.53 -40.04
N GLY A 242 10.20 -45.29 -39.27
CA GLY A 242 10.94 -46.48 -39.70
C GLY A 242 12.04 -46.33 -40.75
N ARG A 243 13.30 -46.52 -40.30
CA ARG A 243 14.17 -47.61 -40.80
C ARG A 243 15.53 -47.60 -40.08
N GLY A 244 15.81 -48.72 -39.38
CA GLY A 244 17.01 -49.53 -39.55
C GLY A 244 18.38 -48.95 -39.22
N GLY A 245 19.14 -49.68 -38.40
CA GLY A 245 20.60 -49.66 -38.49
C GLY A 245 21.34 -49.93 -37.20
N ASP A 246 21.55 -51.21 -36.92
CA ASP A 246 22.64 -51.75 -36.10
C ASP A 246 24.01 -51.09 -36.37
N ARG A 247 24.82 -51.03 -35.30
CA ARG A 247 26.30 -50.92 -35.18
C ARG A 247 26.60 -49.86 -34.11
N GLY A 248 27.19 -50.15 -32.96
CA GLY A 248 28.20 -51.14 -32.66
C GLY A 248 29.42 -50.41 -32.10
N GLY A 249 29.90 -50.85 -30.93
CA GLY A 249 31.32 -50.74 -30.59
C GLY A 249 31.76 -49.64 -29.63
N ARG A 250 32.20 -50.12 -28.46
CA ARG A 250 33.55 -49.95 -27.87
C ARG A 250 33.94 -48.62 -27.20
N GLY A 251 34.41 -48.83 -25.96
CA GLY A 251 35.61 -48.20 -25.39
C GLY A 251 35.32 -46.86 -24.70
N GLY A 252 35.72 -46.60 -23.47
CA GLY A 252 36.76 -47.20 -22.65
C GLY A 252 37.38 -46.07 -21.83
N ASP A 253 37.41 -46.27 -20.52
CA ASP A 253 38.49 -45.92 -19.60
C ASP A 253 39.06 -44.48 -19.53
N ASN A 254 38.78 -43.87 -18.37
CA ASN A 254 39.78 -43.63 -17.30
C ASN A 254 40.73 -42.41 -17.38
N ARG A 255 41.12 -42.01 -16.15
CA ARG A 255 42.13 -41.02 -15.69
C ARG A 255 41.59 -39.58 -15.51
N GLY A 256 41.74 -38.92 -14.37
CA GLY A 256 42.60 -39.13 -13.21
C GLY A 256 43.52 -37.93 -12.97
N GLY A 257 43.61 -37.47 -11.72
CA GLY A 257 44.61 -36.52 -11.21
C GLY A 257 44.13 -35.06 -11.13
N GLY A 258 44.22 -34.32 -10.03
CA GLY A 258 45.00 -34.49 -8.81
C GLY A 258 46.05 -33.38 -8.67
N ARG A 259 46.06 -32.72 -7.49
CA ARG A 259 47.09 -31.78 -6.95
C ARG A 259 47.14 -30.40 -7.62
N GLY A 260 47.50 -29.30 -6.98
CA GLY A 260 48.00 -28.92 -5.65
C GLY A 260 47.99 -27.37 -5.65
N GLY A 261 47.96 -26.63 -4.56
CA GLY A 261 48.94 -26.58 -3.49
C GLY A 261 49.22 -25.10 -3.19
N ASP A 262 49.08 -24.74 -1.92
CA ASP A 262 49.87 -23.80 -1.11
C ASP A 262 50.34 -22.44 -1.67
N ASN A 263 50.02 -21.39 -0.90
CA ASN A 263 50.95 -20.65 -0.03
C ASN A 263 51.04 -19.11 -0.23
N ARG A 264 51.32 -18.47 0.92
CA ARG A 264 51.76 -17.08 1.20
C ARG A 264 50.64 -16.05 1.32
N GLY A 265 50.53 -15.26 2.39
CA GLY A 265 51.46 -14.99 3.49
C GLY A 265 51.48 -13.49 3.80
N GLY A 266 51.51 -13.16 5.10
CA GLY A 266 51.83 -11.82 5.64
C GLY A 266 50.61 -10.91 5.84
N GLY A 267 50.37 -10.27 6.98
CA GLY A 267 51.25 -9.98 8.11
C GLY A 267 51.14 -8.50 8.49
N ARG A 268 50.42 -8.23 9.59
CA ARG A 268 50.59 -7.14 10.58
C ARG A 268 51.00 -5.74 10.08
N ARG A 269 50.16 -4.73 10.35
CA ARG A 269 50.23 -3.84 11.53
C ARG A 269 48.97 -3.00 11.61
#